data_AF-A0A940L6I5-F1
#
_entry.id   AF-A0A940L6I5-F1
#
_cell.length_a   1.000
_cell.length_b   1.000
_cell.length_c   1.000
_cell.angle_alpha   90.00
_cell.angle_beta   90.00
_cell.angle_gamma   90.00
#
_symmetry.space_group_name_H-M   'P 1'
#
loop_
_entity.id
_entity.type
_entity.pdbx_description
1 polymer ?
#
loop_
_entity_poly.entity_id
_entity_poly.type
_entity_poly.pdbx_seq_one_letter_code
_entity_poly.pdbx_strand_id
1 'polypeptide(L)'
;MSNDPNALKERISDLEHELAVKEAELHRYRLELTKANTALEKMILQINQELKMAQTLQKYLSPTELPNIQGFEFSTKFLAGTRSGGDYFDIFEHEDKLKFGILISSATGYSL
;
A
#
# COMPACT_ATOMS: atom_id res chain seq x y z
N MET A 1 26.94 37.62 -43.99
CA MET A 1 27.42 37.22 -42.66
C MET A 1 28.29 36.01 -42.88
N SER A 2 29.61 36.19 -42.74
CA SER A 2 30.60 35.19 -43.18
C SER A 2 30.52 33.98 -42.27
N ASN A 3 30.15 32.82 -42.80
CA ASN A 3 30.32 31.53 -42.13
C ASN A 3 31.82 31.22 -42.16
N ASP A 4 32.56 31.76 -41.19
CA ASP A 4 33.97 31.42 -40.99
C ASP A 4 34.05 29.92 -40.61
N PRO A 5 34.65 29.07 -41.46
CA PRO A 5 34.71 27.62 -41.22
C PRO A 5 35.41 27.26 -39.91
N ASN A 6 36.30 28.12 -39.41
CA ASN A 6 37.00 27.88 -38.15
C ASN A 6 36.10 28.17 -36.94
N ALA A 7 35.32 29.26 -36.98
CA ALA A 7 34.37 29.57 -35.91
C ALA A 7 33.25 28.51 -35.81
N LEU A 8 32.85 27.93 -36.94
CA LEU A 8 31.90 26.81 -36.96
C LEU A 8 32.50 25.53 -36.37
N LYS A 9 33.77 25.22 -36.65
CA LYS A 9 34.46 24.05 -36.08
C LYS A 9 34.63 24.16 -34.57
N GLU A 10 35.00 25.34 -34.08
CA GLU A 10 35.11 25.63 -32.65
C GLU A 10 33.75 25.43 -31.96
N ARG A 11 32.68 25.99 -32.55
CA ARG A 11 31.32 25.81 -32.02
C ARG A 11 30.84 24.35 -32.02
N ILE A 12 31.20 23.57 -33.03
CA ILE A 12 30.88 22.13 -33.07
C ILE A 12 31.60 21.40 -31.93
N SER A 13 32.88 21.68 -31.70
CA SER A 13 33.65 21.08 -30.61
C SER A 13 33.06 21.41 -29.23
N ASP A 14 32.61 22.65 -29.02
CA ASP A 14 31.96 23.06 -27.78
C ASP A 14 30.63 22.33 -27.56
N LEU A 15 29.81 22.21 -28.62
CA LEU A 15 28.53 21.52 -28.56
C LEU A 15 28.70 20.01 -28.34
N GLU A 16 29.73 19.39 -28.94
CA GLU A 16 30.08 17.99 -28.70
C GLU A 16 30.48 17.76 -27.23
N HIS A 17 31.23 18.69 -26.65
CA HIS A 17 31.58 18.64 -25.23
C HIS A 17 30.35 18.80 -24.32
N GLU A 18 29.50 19.79 -24.61
CA GLU A 18 28.26 20.02 -23.85
C GLU A 18 27.31 18.82 -23.94
N LEU A 19 27.18 18.22 -25.13
CA LEU A 19 26.40 17.01 -25.35
C LEU A 19 26.94 15.84 -24.52
N ALA A 20 28.25 15.61 -24.52
CA ALA A 20 28.86 14.53 -23.74
C ALA A 20 28.62 14.70 -22.23
N VAL A 21 28.70 15.93 -21.72
CA VAL A 21 28.39 16.23 -20.31
C VAL A 21 26.90 15.96 -20.01
N LYS A 22 26.00 16.43 -20.88
CA LYS A 22 24.55 16.20 -20.73
C LYS A 22 24.17 14.73 -20.82
N GLU A 23 24.82 13.96 -21.68
CA GLU A 23 24.61 12.51 -21.79
C GLU A 23 25.03 11.79 -20.50
N ALA A 24 26.16 12.19 -19.90
CA ALA A 24 26.61 11.65 -18.62
C ALA A 24 25.64 12.00 -17.46
N GLU A 25 25.17 13.25 -17.40
CA GLU A 25 24.15 13.68 -16.42
C GLU A 25 22.85 12.89 -16.59
N LEU A 26 22.36 12.76 -17.83
CA LEU A 26 21.14 12.02 -18.14
C LEU A 26 21.27 10.54 -17.77
N HIS A 27 22.42 9.94 -18.01
CA HIS A 27 22.69 8.57 -17.61
C HIS A 27 22.64 8.40 -16.08
N ARG A 28 23.22 9.34 -15.33
CA ARG A 28 23.13 9.37 -13.87
C ARG A 28 21.68 9.46 -13.38
N TYR A 29 20.90 10.39 -13.94
CA TYR A 29 19.49 10.55 -13.56
C TYR A 29 18.66 9.30 -13.87
N ARG A 30 18.89 8.66 -15.02
CA ARG A 30 18.22 7.39 -15.36
C ARG A 30 18.55 6.28 -14.36
N LEU A 31 19.81 6.21 -13.91
CA LEU A 31 20.21 5.23 -12.91
C LEU A 31 19.53 5.48 -11.56
N GLU A 32 19.49 6.73 -11.10
CA GLU A 32 18.81 7.09 -9.85
C GLU A 32 17.30 6.83 -9.92
N LEU A 33 16.66 7.19 -11.04
CA LEU A 33 15.25 6.93 -11.27
C LEU A 33 14.94 5.43 -11.25
N THR A 34 15.78 4.63 -11.89
CA THR A 34 15.63 3.17 -11.90
C THR A 34 15.75 2.61 -10.49
N LYS A 35 16.74 3.05 -9.72
CA LYS A 35 16.92 2.64 -8.31
C LYS A 35 15.71 3.01 -7.45
N ALA A 36 15.21 4.24 -7.59
CA ALA A 36 14.05 4.72 -6.86
C ALA A 36 12.79 3.92 -7.21
N ASN A 37 12.56 3.65 -8.50
CA ASN A 37 11.43 2.84 -8.97
C ASN A 37 11.49 1.41 -8.41
N THR A 38 12.64 0.74 -8.49
CA THR A 38 12.80 -0.61 -7.94
C THR A 38 12.58 -0.63 -6.42
N ALA A 39 13.05 0.38 -5.69
CA ALA A 39 12.81 0.49 -4.25
C ALA A 39 11.32 0.69 -3.94
N LEU A 40 10.63 1.52 -4.73
CA LEU A 40 9.20 1.78 -4.58
C LEU A 40 8.37 0.52 -4.86
N GLU A 41 8.67 -0.20 -5.95
CA GLU A 41 8.02 -1.47 -6.29
C GLU A 41 8.16 -2.50 -5.17
N LYS A 42 9.37 -2.59 -4.57
CA LYS A 42 9.62 -3.48 -3.44
C LYS A 42 8.79 -3.11 -2.22
N MET A 43 8.71 -1.82 -1.90
CA MET A 43 7.91 -1.33 -0.76
C MET A 43 6.41 -1.59 -0.98
N ILE A 44 5.91 -1.32 -2.19
CA ILE A 44 4.52 -1.63 -2.57
C ILE A 44 4.24 -3.11 -2.41
N LEU A 45 5.15 -3.99 -2.83
CA LEU A 45 4.98 -5.43 -2.69
C LEU A 45 4.91 -5.86 -1.21
N GLN A 46 5.78 -5.30 -0.36
CA GLN A 46 5.80 -5.59 1.08
C GLN A 46 4.49 -5.15 1.75
N ILE A 47 4.05 -3.92 1.50
CA ILE A 47 2.79 -3.39 2.03
C ILE A 47 1.60 -4.26 1.62
N ASN A 48 1.54 -4.67 0.35
CA ASN A 48 0.48 -5.55 -0.13
C ASN A 48 0.46 -6.92 0.57
N GLN A 49 1.64 -7.48 0.88
CA GLN A 49 1.74 -8.74 1.63
C GLN A 49 1.25 -8.57 3.08
N GLU A 50 1.64 -7.49 3.75
CA GLU A 50 1.19 -7.16 5.11
C GLU A 50 -0.32 -6.94 5.17
N LEU A 51 -0.87 -6.17 4.22
CA LEU A 51 -2.32 -5.97 4.12
C LEU A 51 -3.07 -7.28 3.91
N LYS A 52 -2.57 -8.17 3.04
CA LYS A 52 -3.18 -9.49 2.83
C LYS A 52 -3.16 -10.35 4.09
N MET A 53 -2.08 -10.30 4.86
CA MET A 53 -1.97 -11.01 6.14
C MET A 53 -2.95 -10.44 7.16
N ALA A 54 -2.99 -9.11 7.32
CA ALA A 54 -3.92 -8.42 8.23
C ALA A 54 -5.39 -8.74 7.89
N GLN A 55 -5.75 -8.72 6.60
CA GLN A 55 -7.09 -9.11 6.15
C GLN A 55 -7.41 -10.58 6.48
N THR A 56 -6.42 -11.46 6.37
CA THR A 56 -6.60 -12.87 6.72
C THR A 56 -6.83 -13.03 8.21
N LEU A 57 -6.06 -12.36 9.06
CA LEU A 57 -6.23 -12.35 10.51
C LEU A 57 -7.60 -11.80 10.92
N GLN A 58 -8.04 -10.68 10.34
CA GLN A 58 -9.37 -10.11 10.63
C GLN A 58 -10.49 -11.09 10.30
N LYS A 59 -10.39 -11.83 9.18
CA LYS A 59 -11.37 -12.87 8.82
C LYS A 59 -11.41 -14.01 9.84
N TYR A 60 -10.27 -14.38 10.41
CA TYR A 60 -10.21 -15.42 11.45
C TYR A 60 -10.72 -14.94 12.81
N LEU A 61 -10.57 -13.65 13.13
CA LEU A 61 -11.08 -13.07 14.38
C LEU A 61 -12.59 -12.88 14.35
N SER A 62 -13.19 -12.71 13.16
CA SER A 62 -14.64 -12.57 13.04
C SER A 62 -15.32 -13.88 13.45
N PRO A 63 -16.38 -13.83 14.28
CA PRO A 63 -17.06 -15.03 14.75
C PRO A 63 -17.66 -15.79 13.57
N THR A 64 -17.31 -17.06 13.43
CA THR A 64 -17.88 -17.96 12.42
C THR A 64 -19.15 -18.65 12.92
N GLU A 65 -19.30 -18.76 14.24
CA GLU A 65 -20.47 -19.31 14.91
C GLU A 65 -20.91 -18.37 16.03
N LEU A 66 -22.21 -18.18 16.17
CA LEU A 66 -22.80 -17.38 17.25
C LEU A 66 -23.15 -18.31 18.41
N PRO A 67 -22.97 -17.86 19.67
CA PRO A 67 -23.35 -18.67 20.83
C PRO A 67 -24.86 -18.89 20.87
N ASN A 68 -25.27 -20.08 21.31
CA ASN A 68 -26.68 -20.43 21.50
C ASN A 68 -27.13 -20.11 22.94
N ILE A 69 -27.67 -18.91 23.12
CA ILE A 69 -28.09 -18.40 24.42
C ILE A 69 -29.60 -18.60 24.58
N GLN A 70 -30.00 -19.29 25.64
CA GLN A 70 -31.42 -19.59 25.88
C GLN A 70 -32.25 -18.30 25.95
N GLY A 71 -33.29 -18.24 25.12
CA GLY A 71 -34.19 -17.08 25.05
C GLY A 71 -33.73 -15.95 24.13
N PHE A 72 -32.59 -16.08 23.46
CA PHE A 72 -32.08 -15.12 22.48
C PHE A 72 -31.82 -15.80 21.13
N GLU A 73 -32.17 -15.11 20.05
CA GLU A 73 -31.85 -15.51 18.69
C GLU A 73 -31.02 -14.39 18.05
N PHE A 74 -29.84 -14.72 17.53
CA PHE A 74 -28.95 -13.76 16.90
C PHE A 74 -28.93 -13.95 15.38
N SER A 75 -29.05 -12.84 14.65
CA SER A 75 -28.85 -12.79 13.21
C SER A 75 -27.83 -11.71 12.90
N THR A 76 -26.79 -12.05 12.15
CA THR A 76 -25.71 -11.12 11.81
C THR A 76 -25.48 -11.08 10.30
N LYS A 77 -25.11 -9.90 9.79
CA LYS A 77 -24.69 -9.72 8.41
C LYS A 77 -23.46 -8.82 8.41
N PHE A 78 -22.29 -9.42 8.30
CA PHE A 78 -21.03 -8.71 8.25
C PHE A 78 -20.45 -8.75 6.84
N LEU A 79 -20.33 -7.58 6.23
CA LEU A 79 -19.74 -7.41 4.91
C LEU A 79 -18.42 -6.63 5.08
N ALA A 80 -17.33 -7.37 5.24
CA ALA A 80 -16.00 -6.75 5.26
C ALA A 80 -15.74 -6.07 3.91
N GLY A 81 -15.51 -4.75 3.93
CA GLY A 81 -15.10 -3.99 2.74
C GLY A 81 -13.80 -4.56 2.15
N THR A 82 -13.66 -4.52 0.83
CA THR A 82 -12.57 -5.16 0.07
C THR A 82 -11.16 -4.61 0.36
N ARG A 83 -11.03 -3.51 1.10
CA ARG A 83 -9.76 -2.79 1.31
C ARG A 83 -9.39 -2.52 2.77
N SER A 84 -9.78 -3.44 3.66
CA SER A 84 -9.51 -3.38 5.10
C SER A 84 -10.53 -2.49 5.81
N GLY A 85 -11.35 -3.09 6.66
CA GLY A 85 -12.34 -2.39 7.46
C GLY A 85 -12.09 -2.70 8.93
N GLY A 86 -11.76 -1.67 9.71
CA GLY A 86 -11.61 -1.77 11.17
C GLY A 86 -12.93 -1.90 11.91
N ASP A 87 -13.97 -2.39 11.22
CA ASP A 87 -15.22 -2.79 11.81
C ASP A 87 -15.06 -4.22 12.32
N TYR A 88 -15.45 -4.44 13.56
CA TYR A 88 -15.37 -5.74 14.21
C TYR A 88 -16.60 -5.93 15.09
N PHE A 89 -17.12 -7.15 15.11
CA PHE A 89 -18.17 -7.52 16.04
C PHE A 89 -17.90 -8.91 16.61
N ASP A 90 -18.32 -9.13 17.85
CA ASP A 90 -18.27 -10.43 18.52
C ASP A 90 -19.45 -10.59 19.49
N ILE A 91 -19.91 -11.82 19.65
CA ILE A 91 -20.91 -12.22 20.64
C ILE A 91 -20.33 -13.41 21.39
N PHE A 92 -20.10 -13.25 22.69
CA PHE A 92 -19.44 -14.26 23.51
C PHE A 92 -20.13 -14.46 24.85
N GLU A 93 -20.11 -15.69 25.35
CA GLU A 93 -20.60 -16.03 26.69
C GLU A 93 -19.52 -15.79 27.73
N HIS A 94 -19.93 -15.38 28.94
CA HIS A 94 -19.02 -15.38 30.10
C HIS A 94 -18.82 -16.81 30.62
N GLU A 95 -17.71 -17.05 31.33
CA GLU A 95 -17.38 -18.36 31.90
C GLU A 95 -18.50 -18.93 32.80
N ASP A 96 -19.25 -18.05 33.47
CA ASP A 96 -20.36 -18.42 34.36
C ASP A 96 -21.67 -18.79 33.61
N LYS A 97 -21.75 -18.55 32.30
CA LYS A 97 -22.95 -18.70 31.45
C LYS A 97 -24.20 -17.95 31.91
N LEU A 98 -24.05 -17.04 32.87
CA LEU A 98 -25.15 -16.20 33.38
C LEU A 98 -25.24 -14.89 32.61
N LYS A 99 -24.19 -14.53 31.88
CA LYS A 99 -24.06 -13.29 31.13
C LYS A 99 -23.44 -13.56 29.77
N PHE A 100 -23.75 -12.67 28.83
CA PHE A 100 -23.08 -12.62 27.54
C PHE A 100 -22.73 -11.18 27.20
N GLY A 101 -21.66 -11.03 26.43
CA GLY A 101 -21.21 -9.76 25.89
C GLY A 101 -21.51 -9.68 24.40
N ILE A 102 -21.84 -8.47 23.95
CA ILE A 102 -21.82 -8.11 22.54
C ILE A 102 -20.80 -6.99 22.40
N LEU A 103 -19.79 -7.20 21.55
CA LEU A 103 -18.82 -6.19 21.18
C LEU A 103 -19.10 -5.76 19.75
N ILE A 104 -19.24 -4.45 19.54
CA ILE A 104 -19.30 -3.86 18.21
C ILE A 104 -18.35 -2.67 18.23
N SER A 105 -17.37 -2.67 17.35
CA SER A 105 -16.46 -1.54 17.18
C SER A 105 -16.43 -1.13 15.72
N SER A 106 -16.39 0.18 15.50
CA SER A 106 -16.04 0.75 14.21
C SER A 106 -14.83 1.63 14.40
N ALA A 107 -13.70 1.24 13.82
CA ALA A 107 -12.50 2.05 13.84
C ALA A 107 -12.54 3.07 12.69
N THR A 108 -12.26 4.32 13.01
CA THR A 108 -12.09 5.37 12.00
C THR A 108 -10.78 5.15 11.25
N GLY A 109 -10.86 4.87 9.95
CA GLY A 109 -9.69 4.63 9.11
C GLY A 109 -10.05 3.84 7.87
N TYR A 110 -10.31 4.54 6.76
CA TYR A 110 -10.41 3.94 5.45
C TYR A 110 -9.00 3.93 4.84
N SER A 111 -8.36 2.76 4.80
CA SER A 111 -7.02 2.51 4.23
C SER A 111 -5.83 2.93 5.11
N LEU A 112 -4.91 1.99 5.32
CA LEU A 112 -3.48 2.27 5.24
C LEU A 112 -3.04 2.08 3.78
#